data_AF-A0A135TQ24-F1
#
_entry.id   AF-A0A135TQ24-F1
#
_cell.length_a   1.000
_cell.length_b   1.000
_cell.length_c   1.000
_cell.angle_alpha   90.00
_cell.angle_beta   90.00
_cell.angle_gamma   90.00
#
_symmetry.space_group_name_H-M   'P 1'
#
loop_
_entity.id
_entity.type
_entity.pdbx_description
1 polymer ?
#
loop_
_entity_poly.entity_id
_entity_poly.type
_entity_poly.pdbx_seq_one_letter_code
_entity_poly.pdbx_strand_id
1 'polypeptide(L)'
;MLQYAIPPAFKDELEVINAHDQRSDDEIFESLRCHVPVVGEKNVWAYWDGGLDQLPSWCRRNVIDWVRICGPDWTIRVLDSVPGSPNHALEFAPKGMLPRCFIEGTMTGKHVGQHSSDMITGALLYTYDGVKMDVGCILLRNLDRGLWSVLEDPESPYEVAAPIQFAQYLANHFLA
;
A
#
# COMPACT_ATOMS: atom_id res chain seq x y z
N MET A 1 -2.86 16.55 28.43
CA MET A 1 -1.74 15.81 29.07
C MET A 1 -2.11 14.34 29.08
N LEU A 2 -1.30 13.48 28.47
CA LEU A 2 -1.54 12.02 28.47
C LEU A 2 -1.31 11.46 29.88
N GLN A 3 -2.33 10.82 30.44
CA GLN A 3 -2.40 10.36 31.83
C GLN A 3 -1.97 8.88 31.98
N TYR A 4 -1.05 8.42 31.13
CA TYR A 4 -0.58 7.03 31.15
C TYR A 4 0.94 7.05 31.18
N ALA A 5 1.50 6.84 32.37
CA ALA A 5 2.94 6.60 32.52
C ALA A 5 3.25 5.16 32.12
N ILE A 6 4.33 4.97 31.36
CA ILE A 6 4.85 3.64 31.03
C ILE A 6 5.24 2.94 32.35
N PRO A 7 4.78 1.70 32.61
CA PRO A 7 5.19 0.97 33.81
C PRO A 7 6.71 0.82 33.89
N PRO A 8 7.35 1.00 35.06
CA PRO A 8 8.82 1.00 35.19
C PRO A 8 9.50 -0.24 34.60
N ALA A 9 8.85 -1.40 34.67
CA ALA A 9 9.37 -2.66 34.13
C ALA A 9 9.58 -2.64 32.60
N PHE A 10 8.82 -1.83 31.86
CA PHE A 10 8.91 -1.74 30.40
C PHE A 10 9.67 -0.50 29.92
N LYS A 11 10.12 0.36 30.83
CA LYS A 11 10.69 1.66 30.47
C LYS A 11 12.00 1.50 29.69
N ASP A 12 12.81 0.51 30.05
CA ASP A 12 14.08 0.21 29.40
C ASP A 12 13.90 -0.74 28.19
N GLU A 13 12.69 -1.27 27.97
CA GLU A 13 12.34 -2.12 26.82
C GLU A 13 11.75 -1.33 25.64
N LEU A 14 11.38 -0.06 25.87
CA LEU A 14 10.79 0.80 24.85
C LEU A 14 11.82 1.77 24.29
N GLU A 15 11.98 1.73 22.97
CA GLU A 15 12.77 2.69 22.22
C GLU A 15 11.84 3.73 21.59
N VAL A 16 12.11 5.03 21.84
CA VAL A 16 11.42 6.11 21.14
C VAL A 16 11.99 6.21 19.74
N ILE A 17 11.18 5.86 18.75
CA ILE A 17 11.51 6.05 17.34
C ILE A 17 10.93 7.40 16.91
N ASN A 18 11.81 8.34 16.59
CA ASN A 18 11.39 9.61 15.98
C ASN A 18 11.05 9.36 14.50
N ALA A 19 9.98 9.99 14.01
CA ALA A 19 9.67 9.95 12.58
C ALA A 19 10.85 10.51 11.78
N HIS A 20 11.35 9.76 10.81
CA HIS A 20 12.44 10.22 9.94
C HIS A 20 11.97 11.32 8.99
N ASP A 21 10.75 11.19 8.48
CA ASP A 21 10.12 12.19 7.63
C ASP A 21 9.57 13.35 8.47
N GLN A 22 10.05 14.57 8.19
CA GLN A 22 9.65 15.80 8.89
C GLN A 22 8.54 16.58 8.18
N ARG A 23 8.12 16.15 6.99
CA ARG A 23 7.01 16.78 6.26
C ARG A 23 5.74 16.72 7.10
N SER A 24 4.89 17.73 6.96
CA SER A 24 3.52 17.71 7.47
C SER A 24 2.68 16.65 6.75
N ASP A 25 1.56 16.28 7.37
CA ASP A 25 0.60 15.35 6.79
C ASP A 25 0.07 15.84 5.43
N ASP A 26 -0.17 17.15 5.29
CA ASP A 26 -0.60 17.76 4.04
C ASP A 26 0.48 17.69 2.96
N GLU A 27 1.76 17.95 3.30
CA GLU A 27 2.86 17.82 2.34
C GLU A 27 3.06 16.38 1.86
N ILE A 28 2.92 15.40 2.75
CA ILE A 28 2.95 13.98 2.37
C ILE A 28 1.76 13.65 1.47
N PHE A 29 0.57 14.06 1.86
CA PHE A 29 -0.66 13.78 1.12
C PHE A 29 -0.63 14.40 -0.29
N GLU A 30 -0.14 15.64 -0.41
CA GLU A 30 0.04 16.29 -1.71
C GLU A 30 1.10 15.57 -2.57
N SER A 31 2.18 15.06 -1.96
CA SER A 31 3.17 14.27 -2.72
C SER A 31 2.61 12.98 -3.31
N LEU A 32 1.61 12.37 -2.67
CA LEU A 32 0.93 11.17 -3.17
C LEU A 32 0.08 11.43 -4.41
N ARG A 33 -0.22 12.69 -4.76
CA ARG A 33 -0.93 13.04 -6.01
C ARG A 33 -0.03 13.01 -7.24
N CYS A 34 1.27 13.12 -7.05
CA CYS A 34 2.19 13.22 -8.15
C CYS A 34 2.44 11.83 -8.76
N HIS A 35 2.43 11.76 -10.08
CA HIS A 35 2.94 10.58 -10.77
C HIS A 35 4.43 10.42 -10.46
N VAL A 36 4.83 9.24 -10.02
CA VAL A 36 6.23 8.86 -9.82
C VAL A 36 6.50 7.64 -10.71
N PRO A 37 7.53 7.64 -11.56
CA PRO A 37 7.90 6.45 -12.33
C PRO A 37 8.25 5.26 -11.43
N VAL A 38 8.10 4.03 -11.94
CA VAL A 38 8.53 2.82 -11.23
C VAL A 38 9.98 2.53 -11.57
N VAL A 39 10.87 2.57 -10.57
CA VAL A 39 12.34 2.47 -10.76
C VAL A 39 12.99 1.34 -9.93
N GLY A 40 12.18 0.45 -9.35
CA GLY A 40 12.63 -0.66 -8.53
C GLY A 40 11.42 -1.43 -7.98
N GLU A 41 11.69 -2.42 -7.12
CA GLU A 41 10.71 -3.42 -6.66
C GLU A 41 9.94 -2.96 -5.39
N LYS A 42 10.53 -2.06 -4.59
CA LYS A 42 9.93 -1.55 -3.34
C LYS A 42 8.80 -0.55 -3.58
N ASN A 43 7.66 -1.05 -4.03
CA ASN A 43 6.44 -0.30 -4.26
C ASN A 43 5.34 -0.76 -3.30
N VAL A 44 4.58 0.17 -2.73
CA VAL A 44 3.29 -0.15 -2.10
C VAL A 44 2.18 0.24 -3.07
N TRP A 45 1.39 -0.74 -3.50
CA TRP A 45 0.26 -0.59 -4.38
C TRP A 45 -1.04 -0.59 -3.58
N ALA A 46 -1.70 0.56 -3.53
CA ALA A 46 -3.04 0.71 -2.99
C ALA A 46 -3.99 1.20 -4.08
N TYR A 47 -5.28 1.03 -3.87
CA TYR A 47 -6.30 1.42 -4.83
C TYR A 47 -7.52 2.02 -4.14
N TRP A 48 -8.01 3.13 -4.71
CA TRP A 48 -9.31 3.71 -4.38
C TRP A 48 -9.94 4.27 -5.65
N ASP A 49 -11.06 3.69 -6.08
CA ASP A 49 -11.70 4.00 -7.36
C ASP A 49 -12.04 5.49 -7.52
N GLY A 50 -12.45 6.15 -6.42
CA GLY A 50 -12.74 7.58 -6.39
C GLY A 50 -11.53 8.51 -6.36
N GLY A 51 -10.30 7.99 -6.31
CA GLY A 51 -9.08 8.80 -6.20
C GLY A 51 -8.67 9.13 -4.77
N LEU A 52 -7.42 9.55 -4.61
CA LEU A 52 -6.79 9.90 -3.33
C LEU A 52 -7.65 10.85 -2.49
N ASP A 53 -8.28 11.85 -3.12
CA ASP A 53 -9.17 12.82 -2.47
C ASP A 53 -10.46 12.24 -1.91
N GLN A 54 -10.92 11.12 -2.42
CA GLN A 54 -12.16 10.50 -1.94
C GLN A 54 -11.90 9.48 -0.84
N LEU A 55 -10.65 9.33 -0.39
CA LEU A 55 -10.33 8.48 0.75
C LEU A 55 -11.03 8.99 2.01
N PRO A 56 -11.67 8.09 2.79
CA PRO A 56 -12.08 8.39 4.15
C PRO A 56 -10.91 8.93 4.97
N SER A 57 -11.18 9.89 5.85
CA SER A 57 -10.14 10.59 6.63
C SER A 57 -9.23 9.65 7.43
N TRP A 58 -9.76 8.51 7.90
CA TRP A 58 -8.97 7.50 8.61
C TRP A 58 -8.05 6.70 7.67
N CYS A 59 -8.47 6.39 6.43
CA CYS A 59 -7.59 5.81 5.41
C CYS A 59 -6.49 6.77 4.97
N ARG A 60 -6.80 8.08 4.90
CA ARG A 60 -5.79 9.11 4.59
C ARG A 60 -4.65 9.09 5.62
N ARG A 61 -4.98 8.96 6.90
CA ARG A 61 -3.96 8.80 7.96
C ARG A 61 -3.12 7.56 7.75
N ASN A 62 -3.74 6.41 7.44
CA ASN A 62 -3.01 5.17 7.18
C ASN A 62 -1.97 5.36 6.07
N VAL A 63 -2.35 5.89 4.90
CA VAL A 63 -1.41 6.03 3.77
C VAL A 63 -0.28 7.03 4.06
N ILE A 64 -0.55 8.07 4.84
CA ILE A 64 0.46 9.01 5.32
C ILE A 64 1.43 8.31 6.29
N ASP A 65 0.90 7.52 7.22
CA ASP A 65 1.72 6.74 8.15
C ASP A 65 2.60 5.73 7.40
N TRP A 66 2.11 5.11 6.33
CA TRP A 66 2.93 4.21 5.51
C TRP A 66 4.15 4.91 4.92
N VAL A 67 3.99 6.14 4.41
CA VAL A 67 5.12 6.94 3.89
C VAL A 67 6.17 7.15 4.99
N ARG A 68 5.74 7.47 6.21
CA ARG A 68 6.67 7.68 7.34
C ARG A 68 7.33 6.39 7.80
N ILE A 69 6.58 5.30 7.88
CA ILE A 69 7.04 4.01 8.42
C ILE A 69 7.97 3.29 7.45
N CYS A 70 7.62 3.28 6.16
CA CYS A 70 8.42 2.65 5.12
C CYS A 70 9.65 3.49 4.74
N GLY A 71 9.56 4.82 4.91
CA GLY A 71 10.66 5.73 4.61
C GLY A 71 10.90 5.90 3.10
N PRO A 72 12.02 6.54 2.71
CA PRO A 72 12.29 6.89 1.31
C PRO A 72 12.60 5.69 0.40
N ASP A 73 12.90 4.52 0.98
CA ASP A 73 13.24 3.31 0.23
C ASP A 73 12.01 2.67 -0.43
N TRP A 74 10.81 3.04 0.00
CA TRP A 74 9.54 2.53 -0.51
C TRP A 74 8.73 3.63 -1.18
N THR A 75 8.22 3.36 -2.39
CA THR A 75 7.30 4.27 -3.05
C THR A 75 5.85 3.89 -2.77
N ILE A 76 5.12 4.73 -2.04
CA ILE A 76 3.70 4.53 -1.76
C ILE A 76 2.86 5.09 -2.92
N ARG A 77 1.98 4.26 -3.48
CA ARG A 77 1.16 4.58 -4.66
C ARG A 77 -0.29 4.28 -4.37
N VAL A 78 -1.14 5.31 -4.43
CA VAL A 78 -2.60 5.14 -4.34
C VAL A 78 -3.17 5.34 -5.72
N LEU A 79 -3.48 4.23 -6.38
CA LEU A 79 -4.04 4.21 -7.73
C LEU A 79 -5.55 4.42 -7.72
N ASP A 80 -6.10 4.82 -8.86
CA ASP A 80 -7.52 5.12 -9.00
C ASP A 80 -8.09 4.81 -10.39
N SER A 81 -9.39 5.06 -10.59
CA SER A 81 -10.08 5.02 -11.89
C SER A 81 -10.60 6.40 -12.32
N VAL A 82 -10.01 7.48 -11.80
CA VAL A 82 -10.44 8.85 -12.10
C VAL A 82 -9.86 9.28 -13.44
N PRO A 83 -10.68 9.62 -14.45
CA PRO A 83 -10.19 10.01 -15.77
C PRO A 83 -9.22 11.21 -15.69
N GLY A 84 -8.05 11.06 -16.31
CA GLY A 84 -7.00 12.09 -16.31
C GLY A 84 -6.19 12.17 -15.01
N SER A 85 -6.44 11.29 -14.03
CA SER A 85 -5.60 11.21 -12.84
C SER A 85 -4.17 10.78 -13.22
N PRO A 86 -3.13 11.44 -12.69
CA PRO A 86 -1.74 11.00 -12.83
C PRO A 86 -1.50 9.61 -12.21
N ASN A 87 -2.38 9.18 -11.30
CA ASN A 87 -2.35 7.89 -10.62
C ASN A 87 -3.43 6.93 -11.11
N HIS A 88 -4.03 7.20 -12.28
CA HIS A 88 -4.97 6.27 -12.87
C HIS A 88 -4.31 4.90 -13.06
N ALA A 89 -5.00 3.81 -12.69
CA ALA A 89 -4.41 2.47 -12.63
C ALA A 89 -3.82 2.00 -13.97
N LEU A 90 -4.40 2.43 -15.10
CA LEU A 90 -3.91 2.12 -16.45
C LEU A 90 -2.61 2.85 -16.85
N GLU A 91 -2.13 3.81 -16.06
CA GLU A 91 -0.79 4.39 -16.23
C GLU A 91 0.32 3.45 -15.74
N PHE A 92 -0.03 2.46 -14.91
CA PHE A 92 0.92 1.51 -14.32
C PHE A 92 0.66 0.08 -14.80
N ALA A 93 -0.57 -0.41 -14.62
CA ALA A 93 -0.91 -1.80 -14.90
C ALA A 93 -0.98 -2.07 -16.41
N PRO A 94 -0.18 -3.03 -16.94
CA PRO A 94 -0.17 -3.33 -18.37
C PRO A 94 -1.55 -3.76 -18.87
N LYS A 95 -2.11 -3.03 -19.84
CA LYS A 95 -3.45 -3.31 -20.40
C LYS A 95 -3.61 -4.75 -20.90
N GLY A 96 -2.55 -5.35 -21.44
CA GLY A 96 -2.57 -6.75 -21.92
C GLY A 96 -2.81 -7.79 -20.82
N MET A 97 -2.65 -7.42 -19.55
CA MET A 97 -2.86 -8.31 -18.39
C MET A 97 -4.22 -8.09 -17.71
N LEU A 98 -5.01 -7.12 -18.18
CA LEU A 98 -6.27 -6.72 -17.54
C LEU A 98 -7.49 -7.16 -18.36
N PRO A 99 -8.60 -7.50 -17.71
CA PRO A 99 -9.85 -7.75 -18.41
C PRO A 99 -10.33 -6.51 -19.18
N ARG A 100 -10.93 -6.73 -20.35
CA ARG A 100 -11.52 -5.67 -21.18
C ARG A 100 -12.49 -4.78 -20.40
N CYS A 101 -13.27 -5.37 -19.48
CA CYS A 101 -14.24 -4.62 -18.69
C CYS A 101 -13.61 -3.59 -17.74
N PHE A 102 -12.40 -3.85 -17.24
CA PHE A 102 -11.62 -2.89 -16.47
C PHE A 102 -11.11 -1.78 -17.38
N ILE A 103 -10.48 -2.15 -18.51
CA ILE A 103 -9.86 -1.21 -19.44
C ILE A 103 -10.88 -0.21 -20.01
N GLU A 104 -12.07 -0.71 -20.34
CA GLU A 104 -13.14 0.11 -20.92
C GLU A 104 -14.06 0.75 -19.86
N GLY A 105 -13.83 0.50 -18.57
CA GLY A 105 -14.67 1.07 -17.50
C GLY A 105 -16.13 0.61 -17.54
N THR A 106 -16.39 -0.62 -17.99
CA THR A 106 -17.75 -1.16 -18.18
C THR A 106 -18.25 -2.02 -17.02
N MET A 107 -17.45 -2.18 -15.97
CA MET A 107 -17.86 -2.87 -14.74
C MET A 107 -19.01 -2.12 -14.04
N THR A 108 -19.95 -2.87 -13.46
CA THR A 108 -21.12 -2.31 -12.76
C THR A 108 -21.37 -3.03 -11.43
N GLY A 109 -22.16 -2.42 -10.55
CA GLY A 109 -22.55 -2.99 -9.26
C GLY A 109 -21.89 -2.32 -8.06
N LYS A 110 -22.28 -2.74 -6.86
CA LYS A 110 -21.85 -2.12 -5.59
C LYS A 110 -20.36 -2.30 -5.29
N HIS A 111 -19.74 -3.34 -5.83
CA HIS A 111 -18.39 -3.77 -5.47
C HIS A 111 -17.35 -3.56 -6.59
N VAL A 112 -17.65 -2.67 -7.54
CA VAL A 112 -16.75 -2.38 -8.67
C VAL A 112 -15.38 -1.95 -8.16
N GLY A 113 -15.30 -1.07 -7.15
CA GLY A 113 -14.02 -0.62 -6.59
C GLY A 113 -13.18 -1.76 -6.02
N GLN A 114 -13.78 -2.65 -5.22
CA GLN A 114 -13.08 -3.81 -4.65
C GLN A 114 -12.60 -4.77 -5.75
N HIS A 115 -13.48 -5.13 -6.69
CA HIS A 115 -13.11 -6.01 -7.80
C HIS A 115 -12.05 -5.40 -8.72
N SER A 116 -12.07 -4.08 -8.90
CA SER A 116 -11.06 -3.34 -9.65
C SER A 116 -9.68 -3.46 -8.99
N SER A 117 -9.62 -3.29 -7.66
CA SER A 117 -8.40 -3.50 -6.86
C SER A 117 -7.85 -4.92 -7.04
N ASP A 118 -8.72 -5.93 -6.93
CA ASP A 118 -8.34 -7.34 -7.09
C ASP A 118 -7.77 -7.63 -8.49
N MET A 119 -8.38 -7.06 -9.54
CA MET A 119 -7.95 -7.27 -10.93
C MET A 119 -6.55 -6.69 -11.22
N ILE A 120 -6.23 -5.51 -10.69
CA ILE A 120 -4.94 -4.88 -10.97
C ILE A 120 -3.80 -5.43 -10.10
N THR A 121 -4.13 -5.99 -8.93
CA THR A 121 -3.14 -6.49 -7.96
C THR A 121 -2.14 -7.46 -8.62
N GLY A 122 -2.64 -8.48 -9.30
CA GLY A 122 -1.77 -9.47 -9.94
C GLY A 122 -0.92 -8.88 -11.07
N ALA A 123 -1.48 -7.94 -11.86
CA ALA A 123 -0.74 -7.28 -12.93
C ALA A 123 0.41 -6.41 -12.40
N LEU A 124 0.18 -5.68 -11.29
CA LEU A 124 1.17 -4.80 -10.69
C LEU A 124 2.30 -5.59 -10.03
N LEU A 125 1.96 -6.55 -9.17
CA LEU A 125 2.97 -7.36 -8.47
C LEU A 125 3.81 -8.19 -9.45
N TYR A 126 3.19 -8.79 -10.46
CA TYR A 126 3.95 -9.54 -11.46
C TYR A 126 4.88 -8.67 -12.32
N THR A 127 4.53 -7.39 -12.55
CA THR A 127 5.31 -6.52 -13.45
C THR A 127 6.40 -5.73 -12.72
N TYR A 128 6.15 -5.37 -11.46
CA TYR A 128 6.95 -4.39 -10.73
C TYR A 128 7.29 -4.80 -9.30
N ASP A 129 6.87 -6.00 -8.87
CA ASP A 129 6.95 -6.47 -7.49
C ASP A 129 6.33 -5.47 -6.49
N GLY A 130 6.67 -5.67 -5.23
CA GLY A 130 6.28 -4.80 -4.12
C GLY A 130 5.18 -5.42 -3.28
N VAL A 131 4.33 -4.58 -2.72
CA VAL A 131 3.30 -5.01 -1.78
C VAL A 131 1.98 -4.34 -2.14
N LYS A 132 0.96 -5.14 -2.40
CA LYS A 132 -0.42 -4.68 -2.43
C LYS A 132 -0.94 -4.52 -1.01
N MET A 133 -1.53 -3.37 -0.71
CA MET A 133 -2.16 -3.09 0.58
C MET A 133 -3.49 -2.34 0.37
N ASP A 134 -4.56 -2.79 1.03
CA ASP A 134 -5.78 -1.99 1.10
C ASP A 134 -5.53 -0.71 1.90
N VAL A 135 -6.11 0.41 1.47
CA VAL A 135 -5.98 1.72 2.17
C VAL A 135 -6.48 1.69 3.62
N GLY A 136 -7.24 0.66 3.98
CA GLY A 136 -7.67 0.41 5.36
C GLY A 136 -6.63 -0.26 6.26
N CYS A 137 -5.52 -0.76 5.71
CA CYS A 137 -4.48 -1.44 6.48
C CYS A 137 -3.72 -0.46 7.38
N ILE A 138 -3.62 -0.80 8.66
CA ILE A 138 -2.75 -0.08 9.61
C ILE A 138 -1.40 -0.77 9.60
N LEU A 139 -0.37 -0.07 9.14
CA LEU A 139 0.99 -0.59 9.15
C LEU A 139 1.62 -0.30 10.51
N LEU A 140 2.11 -1.33 11.19
CA LEU A 140 2.71 -1.18 12.53
C LEU A 140 4.24 -1.09 12.48
N ARG A 141 4.88 -1.65 11.45
CA ARG A 141 6.33 -1.68 11.27
C ARG A 141 6.70 -1.59 9.80
N ASN A 142 7.94 -1.20 9.55
CA ASN A 142 8.52 -1.16 8.21
C ASN A 142 8.43 -2.53 7.52
N LEU A 143 8.10 -2.53 6.22
CA LEU A 143 7.91 -3.73 5.40
C LEU A 143 9.21 -4.55 5.22
N ASP A 144 10.38 -3.95 5.34
CA ASP A 144 11.66 -4.66 5.31
C ASP A 144 11.80 -5.62 6.48
N ARG A 145 11.13 -5.36 7.61
CA ARG A 145 11.29 -6.15 8.82
C ARG A 145 10.47 -7.45 8.77
N GLY A 146 11.12 -8.52 8.32
CA GLY A 146 10.59 -9.89 8.36
C GLY A 146 9.58 -10.22 7.26
N LEU A 147 9.40 -9.30 6.30
CA LEU A 147 8.65 -9.55 5.08
C LEU A 147 9.56 -9.35 3.87
N TRP A 148 9.88 -8.10 3.51
CA TRP A 148 10.58 -7.83 2.26
C TRP A 148 12.02 -8.35 2.27
N SER A 149 12.72 -8.25 3.41
CA SER A 149 14.05 -8.88 3.57
C SER A 149 14.06 -10.40 3.37
N VAL A 150 12.91 -11.07 3.52
CA VAL A 150 12.77 -12.50 3.26
C VAL A 150 12.45 -12.76 1.80
N LEU A 151 11.69 -11.89 1.14
CA LEU A 151 11.33 -12.04 -0.28
C LEU A 151 12.46 -11.61 -1.22
N GLU A 152 13.24 -10.59 -0.84
CA GLU A 152 14.36 -10.09 -1.65
C GLU A 152 15.64 -10.92 -1.53
N ASP A 153 15.71 -11.82 -0.54
CA ASP A 153 16.86 -12.71 -0.35
C ASP A 153 16.85 -13.84 -1.39
N PRO A 154 17.85 -13.92 -2.30
CA PRO A 154 17.90 -14.93 -3.34
C PRO A 154 18.05 -16.37 -2.81
N GLU A 155 18.47 -16.53 -1.55
CA GLU A 155 18.57 -17.85 -0.90
C GLU A 155 17.27 -18.24 -0.17
N SER A 156 16.30 -17.32 -0.11
CA SER A 156 14.99 -17.59 0.46
C SER A 156 14.19 -18.52 -0.46
N PRO A 157 13.50 -19.53 0.07
CA PRO A 157 12.62 -20.38 -0.71
C PRO A 157 11.25 -19.72 -0.97
N TYR A 158 11.02 -18.50 -0.51
CA TYR A 158 9.72 -17.83 -0.56
C TYR A 158 9.74 -16.70 -1.58
N GLU A 159 8.78 -16.74 -2.51
CA GLU A 159 8.61 -15.73 -3.57
C GLU A 159 7.34 -14.87 -3.38
N VAL A 160 6.43 -15.28 -2.48
CA VAL A 160 5.15 -14.61 -2.22
C VAL A 160 4.82 -14.69 -0.73
N ALA A 161 4.24 -13.63 -0.19
CA ALA A 161 3.71 -13.58 1.16
C ALA A 161 2.28 -13.02 1.19
N ALA A 162 1.40 -13.77 1.86
CA ALA A 162 -0.01 -13.40 2.03
C ALA A 162 -0.49 -13.76 3.44
N PRO A 163 -1.35 -12.95 4.05
CA PRO A 163 -1.95 -13.27 5.34
C PRO A 163 -2.94 -14.43 5.17
N ILE A 164 -2.84 -15.42 6.07
CA ILE A 164 -3.84 -16.49 6.18
C ILE A 164 -4.85 -16.09 7.26
N GLN A 165 -6.08 -15.85 6.85
CA GLN A 165 -7.18 -15.53 7.74
C GLN A 165 -7.90 -16.81 8.18
N PHE A 166 -8.18 -16.89 9.49
CA PHE A 166 -8.84 -18.04 10.14
C PHE A 166 -8.19 -19.39 9.85
N ALA A 167 -6.89 -19.42 9.55
CA ALA A 167 -6.13 -20.60 9.14
C ALA A 167 -6.72 -21.34 7.91
N GLN A 168 -7.53 -20.67 7.09
CA GLN A 168 -8.28 -21.31 5.99
C GLN A 168 -8.19 -20.57 4.66
N TYR A 169 -8.20 -19.24 4.68
CA TYR A 169 -8.30 -18.45 3.46
C TYR A 169 -7.16 -17.46 3.36
N LEU A 170 -6.62 -17.28 2.16
CA LEU A 170 -5.76 -16.16 1.86
C LEU A 170 -6.61 -14.89 1.91
N ALA A 171 -6.19 -13.93 2.73
CA ALA A 171 -6.81 -12.63 2.76
C ALA A 171 -6.15 -11.75 1.70
N ASN A 172 -6.95 -11.17 0.81
CA ASN A 172 -6.45 -10.36 -0.30
C ASN A 172 -6.11 -8.92 0.12
N HIS A 173 -6.38 -8.48 1.36
CA HIS A 173 -6.13 -7.10 1.79
C HIS A 173 -4.64 -6.75 1.85
N PHE A 174 -3.76 -7.75 1.85
CA PHE A 174 -2.31 -7.62 1.81
C PHE A 174 -1.73 -8.74 0.94
N LEU A 175 -0.84 -8.44 0.00
CA LEU A 175 -0.11 -9.43 -0.79
C LEU A 175 1.24 -8.84 -1.18
N ALA A 176 2.33 -9.57 -0.94
CA ALA A 176 3.66 -9.23 -1.40
C ALA A 176 4.16 -10.36 -2.29
#